data_AF-A0A7R9AIY3-F1
#
_entry.id   AF-A0A7R9AIY3-F1
#
_cell.length_a   1.000
_cell.length_b   1.000
_cell.length_c   1.000
_cell.angle_alpha   90.00
_cell.angle_beta   90.00
_cell.angle_gamma   90.00
#
_symmetry.space_group_name_H-M   'P 1'
#
loop_
_entity.id
_entity.type
_entity.pdbx_description
1 polymer ?
#
loop_
_entity_poly.entity_id
_entity_poly.type
_entity_poly.pdbx_seq_one_letter_code
_entity_poly.pdbx_strand_id
1 'polypeptide(L)'
;MSRPLFSKWMEKVESAASLPKGSLMRELLSEFLGTLVLVLVGDGSVAQWVFMNKEAGGFLGVNICYGLAVFLGVLIAGGASGAHLNPAVTVAMATIGKFSFARVIPYIAAQLLGAFVAAGLLFGVYRGKCPLPLNIE
;
A
#
# COMPACT_ATOMS: atom_id res chain seq x y z
N MET A 1 -5.88 -27.03 31.65
CA MET A 1 -6.63 -27.39 30.42
C MET A 1 -5.66 -27.28 29.24
N SER A 2 -5.31 -28.38 28.57
CA SER A 2 -4.30 -28.38 27.48
C SER A 2 -4.85 -27.71 26.23
N ARG A 3 -4.09 -26.80 25.64
CA ARG A 3 -4.44 -26.12 24.37
C ARG A 3 -4.78 -27.14 23.25
N PRO A 4 -5.88 -26.94 22.48
CA PRO A 4 -6.32 -27.87 21.43
C PRO A 4 -5.30 -27.97 20.28
N LEU A 5 -5.25 -29.12 19.60
CA LEU A 5 -4.27 -29.43 18.53
C LEU A 5 -4.19 -28.33 17.44
N PHE A 6 -5.34 -27.78 17.05
CA PHE A 6 -5.43 -26.71 16.07
C PHE A 6 -4.70 -25.43 16.50
N SER A 7 -4.73 -25.07 17.79
CA SER A 7 -4.03 -23.88 18.29
C SER A 7 -2.51 -24.03 18.25
N LYS A 8 -1.98 -25.23 18.51
CA LYS A 8 -0.54 -25.51 18.36
C LYS A 8 -0.10 -25.50 16.91
N TRP A 9 -0.97 -25.97 16.01
CA TRP A 9 -0.72 -25.90 14.57
C TRP A 9 -0.71 -24.45 14.08
N MET A 10 -1.68 -23.63 14.49
CA MET A 10 -1.71 -22.19 14.20
C MET A 10 -0.47 -21.47 14.73
N GLU A 11 -0.07 -21.73 15.97
CA GLU A 11 1.12 -21.13 16.58
C GLU A 11 2.41 -21.49 15.81
N LYS A 12 2.49 -22.72 15.27
CA LYS A 12 3.59 -23.16 14.41
C LYS A 12 3.58 -22.47 13.04
N VAL A 13 2.41 -22.33 12.44
CA VAL A 13 2.24 -21.62 11.15
C VAL A 13 2.55 -20.14 11.31
N GLU A 14 2.03 -19.50 12.36
CA GLU A 14 2.32 -18.10 12.71
C GLU A 14 3.80 -17.90 12.98
N SER A 15 4.44 -18.79 13.75
CA SER A 15 5.87 -18.71 14.01
C SER A 15 6.69 -18.85 12.72
N ALA A 16 6.29 -19.74 11.80
CA ALA A 16 6.99 -19.95 10.53
C ALA A 16 6.77 -18.80 9.53
N ALA A 17 5.60 -18.17 9.54
CA ALA A 17 5.26 -17.05 8.66
C ALA A 17 5.70 -15.68 9.24
N SER A 18 5.96 -15.60 10.54
CA SER A 18 6.33 -14.35 11.20
C SER A 18 7.75 -13.92 10.83
N LEU A 19 7.87 -12.74 10.23
CA LEU A 19 9.16 -12.08 10.08
C LEU A 19 9.62 -11.51 11.44
N PRO A 20 10.92 -11.55 11.76
CA PRO A 20 11.43 -11.00 13.01
C PRO A 20 11.01 -9.54 13.20
N LYS A 21 10.63 -9.18 14.42
CA LYS A 21 10.36 -7.77 14.78
C LYS A 21 11.63 -6.94 14.52
N GLY A 22 11.48 -5.82 13.82
CA GLY A 22 12.60 -4.95 13.41
C GLY A 22 13.38 -5.43 12.17
N SER A 23 12.96 -6.50 11.50
CA SER A 23 13.59 -6.91 10.25
C SER A 23 13.28 -5.93 9.11
N LEU A 24 14.30 -5.59 8.32
CA LEU A 24 14.15 -4.74 7.14
C LEU A 24 13.12 -5.31 6.16
N MET A 25 13.10 -6.63 5.96
CA MET A 25 12.13 -7.27 5.06
C MET A 25 10.67 -7.02 5.50
N ARG A 26 10.39 -7.06 6.81
CA ARG A 26 9.06 -6.77 7.35
C ARG A 26 8.65 -5.32 7.11
N GLU A 27 9.59 -4.40 7.29
CA GLU A 27 9.39 -2.98 7.00
C GLU A 27 9.10 -2.76 5.51
N LEU A 28 9.92 -3.31 4.61
CA LEU A 28 9.75 -3.16 3.16
C LEU A 28 8.43 -3.74 2.67
N LEU A 29 8.04 -4.93 3.14
CA LEU A 29 6.73 -5.50 2.80
C LEU A 29 5.58 -4.63 3.31
N SER A 30 5.72 -4.04 4.50
CA SER A 30 4.68 -3.16 5.04
C SER A 30 4.57 -1.84 4.27
N GLU A 31 5.69 -1.26 3.82
CA GLU A 31 5.72 -0.09 2.94
C GLU A 31 5.12 -0.38 1.56
N PHE A 32 5.45 -1.54 0.98
CA PHE A 32 4.85 -2.03 -0.25
C PHE A 32 3.33 -2.16 -0.13
N LEU A 33 2.84 -2.88 0.88
CA LEU A 33 1.41 -3.13 1.07
C LEU A 33 0.64 -1.85 1.42
N GLY A 34 1.20 -1.01 2.28
CA GLY A 34 0.59 0.27 2.64
C GLY A 34 0.49 1.21 1.43
N THR A 35 1.53 1.29 0.61
CA THR A 35 1.52 2.12 -0.61
C THR A 35 0.61 1.53 -1.69
N LEU A 36 0.55 0.20 -1.81
CA LEU A 36 -0.39 -0.48 -2.69
C LEU A 36 -1.82 -0.10 -2.35
N VAL A 37 -2.22 -0.18 -1.07
CA VAL A 37 -3.57 0.19 -0.64
C VAL A 37 -3.85 1.68 -0.82
N LEU A 38 -2.87 2.54 -0.50
CA LEU A 38 -2.96 3.98 -0.72
C LEU A 38 -3.32 4.30 -2.18
N VAL A 39 -2.55 3.75 -3.12
CA VAL A 39 -2.74 4.01 -4.56
C VAL A 39 -4.00 3.33 -5.07
N LEU A 40 -4.26 2.08 -4.68
CA LEU A 40 -5.44 1.33 -5.15
C LEU A 40 -6.75 2.03 -4.78
N VAL A 41 -6.86 2.54 -3.55
CA VAL A 41 -8.08 3.23 -3.08
C VAL A 41 -8.10 4.69 -3.55
N GLY A 42 -6.97 5.40 -3.45
CA GLY A 42 -6.86 6.80 -3.87
C GLY A 42 -7.11 6.97 -5.36
N ASP A 43 -6.29 6.36 -6.21
CA ASP A 43 -6.42 6.46 -7.67
C ASP A 43 -7.63 5.69 -8.19
N GLY A 44 -8.08 4.65 -7.48
CA GLY A 44 -9.35 3.98 -7.77
C GLY A 44 -10.54 4.91 -7.65
N SER A 45 -10.55 5.81 -6.66
CA SER A 45 -11.61 6.83 -6.54
C SER A 45 -11.62 7.83 -7.70
N VAL A 46 -10.43 8.20 -8.20
CA VAL A 46 -10.28 9.07 -9.37
C VAL A 46 -10.74 8.35 -10.63
N ALA A 47 -10.32 7.10 -10.83
CA ALA A 47 -10.75 6.27 -11.95
C ALA A 47 -12.27 6.11 -11.96
N GLN A 48 -12.88 5.81 -10.81
CA GLN A 48 -14.33 5.73 -10.67
C GLN A 48 -15.02 7.03 -11.07
N TRP A 49 -14.53 8.16 -10.57
CA TRP A 49 -15.11 9.48 -10.88
C TRP A 49 -15.03 9.80 -12.38
N VAL A 50 -13.88 9.54 -13.02
CA VAL A 50 -13.66 9.82 -14.44
C VAL A 50 -14.48 8.89 -15.34
N PHE A 51 -14.51 7.59 -15.06
CA PHE A 51 -15.18 6.59 -15.92
C PHE A 51 -16.70 6.46 -15.66
N MET A 52 -17.25 7.21 -14.70
CA MET A 52 -18.69 7.31 -14.46
C MET A 52 -19.26 8.70 -14.80
N ASN A 53 -18.73 9.35 -15.85
CA ASN A 53 -19.19 10.65 -16.32
C ASN A 53 -19.24 11.74 -15.22
N LYS A 54 -18.36 11.65 -14.21
CA LYS A 54 -18.30 12.56 -13.07
C LYS A 54 -19.53 12.59 -12.16
N GLU A 55 -20.45 11.65 -12.30
CA GLU A 55 -21.68 11.56 -11.47
C GLU A 55 -21.41 10.95 -10.09
N ALA A 56 -20.35 10.14 -9.94
CA ALA A 56 -20.01 9.46 -8.70
C ALA A 56 -18.98 10.24 -7.86
N GLY A 57 -19.32 10.58 -6.61
CA GLY A 57 -18.39 11.04 -5.57
C GLY A 57 -17.90 12.48 -5.68
N GLY A 58 -17.65 12.99 -6.89
CA GLY A 58 -17.15 14.36 -7.11
C GLY A 58 -15.78 14.63 -6.48
N PHE A 59 -15.36 15.90 -6.52
CA PHE A 59 -14.06 16.31 -5.97
C PHE A 59 -13.94 16.02 -4.46
N LEU A 60 -14.99 16.27 -3.68
CA LEU A 60 -14.98 16.01 -2.24
C LEU A 60 -14.84 14.51 -1.94
N GLY A 61 -15.55 13.65 -2.67
CA GLY A 61 -15.47 12.19 -2.50
C GLY A 61 -14.06 11.65 -2.75
N VAL A 62 -13.39 12.13 -3.81
CA VAL A 62 -11.99 11.77 -4.11
C VAL A 62 -11.06 12.16 -2.95
N ASN A 63 -11.19 13.38 -2.41
CA ASN A 63 -10.37 13.83 -1.29
C ASN A 63 -10.59 12.99 -0.02
N ILE A 64 -11.85 12.64 0.29
CA ILE A 64 -12.18 11.77 1.42
C ILE A 64 -11.58 10.37 1.21
N CYS A 65 -11.72 9.81 0.01
CA CYS A 65 -11.14 8.51 -0.33
C CYS A 65 -9.61 8.51 -0.19
N TYR A 66 -8.92 9.56 -0.63
CA TYR A 66 -7.47 9.69 -0.46
C TYR A 66 -7.08 9.78 1.03
N GLY A 67 -7.81 10.56 1.83
CA GLY A 67 -7.60 10.63 3.27
C GLY A 67 -7.78 9.28 3.97
N LEU A 68 -8.84 8.54 3.61
CA LEU A 68 -9.06 7.18 4.10
C LEU A 68 -8.00 6.20 3.61
N ALA A 69 -7.53 6.32 2.37
CA ALA A 69 -6.48 5.49 1.81
C ALA A 69 -5.16 5.64 2.58
N VAL A 70 -4.78 6.88 2.92
CA VAL A 70 -3.62 7.16 3.79
C VAL A 70 -3.83 6.54 5.16
N PHE A 71 -5.01 6.73 5.78
CA PHE A 71 -5.33 6.16 7.08
C PHE A 71 -5.18 4.62 7.09
N LEU A 72 -5.73 3.94 6.09
CA LEU A 72 -5.60 2.49 5.94
C LEU A 72 -4.15 2.07 5.73
N GLY A 73 -3.40 2.81 4.90
CA GLY A 73 -1.97 2.58 4.72
C GLY A 73 -1.20 2.66 6.04
N VAL A 74 -1.52 3.66 6.88
CA VAL A 74 -0.90 3.81 8.22
C VAL A 74 -1.28 2.66 9.15
N LEU A 75 -2.52 2.16 9.11
CA LEU A 75 -2.91 0.98 9.88
C LEU A 75 -2.13 -0.27 9.46
N ILE A 76 -1.82 -0.41 8.18
CA ILE A 76 -1.05 -1.53 7.64
C ILE A 76 0.43 -1.43 8.04
N ALA A 77 1.03 -0.26 7.85
CA ALA A 77 2.48 -0.10 7.91
C ALA A 77 3.01 0.44 9.25
N GLY A 78 2.16 1.09 10.06
CA GLY A 78 2.58 1.86 11.23
C GLY A 78 3.30 1.02 12.28
N GLY A 79 2.81 -0.19 12.56
CA GLY A 79 3.42 -1.12 13.53
C GLY A 79 4.65 -1.88 13.02
N ALA A 80 5.05 -1.66 11.77
CA ALA A 80 6.16 -2.37 11.13
C ALA A 80 7.27 -1.41 10.67
N SER A 81 6.98 -0.45 9.81
CA SER A 81 7.97 0.45 9.18
C SER A 81 7.94 1.89 9.68
N GLY A 82 6.92 2.27 10.45
CA GLY A 82 6.60 3.67 10.77
C GLY A 82 5.68 4.34 9.74
N ALA A 83 5.23 3.61 8.72
CA ALA A 83 4.30 4.07 7.68
C ALA A 83 4.74 5.34 6.96
N HIS A 84 5.90 5.31 6.29
CA HIS A 84 6.32 6.43 5.45
C HIS A 84 5.41 6.57 4.23
N LEU A 85 5.16 5.44 3.53
CA LEU A 85 4.27 5.29 2.37
C LEU A 85 4.53 6.27 1.22
N ASN A 86 5.65 6.99 1.29
CA ASN A 86 5.94 8.13 0.47
C ASN A 86 7.46 8.37 0.47
N PRO A 87 8.08 8.46 -0.73
CA PRO A 87 9.50 8.77 -0.86
C PRO A 87 9.91 10.08 -0.19
N ALA A 88 9.10 11.13 -0.31
CA ALA A 88 9.37 12.43 0.30
C ALA A 88 9.36 12.36 1.84
N VAL A 89 8.42 11.61 2.42
CA VAL A 89 8.37 11.38 3.88
C VAL A 89 9.61 10.58 4.32
N THR A 90 9.99 9.56 3.55
CA THR A 90 11.19 8.75 3.83
C THR A 90 12.46 9.59 3.85
N VAL A 91 12.63 10.47 2.85
CA VAL A 91 13.76 11.40 2.78
C VAL A 91 13.70 12.40 3.92
N ALA A 92 12.53 13.01 4.19
CA ALA A 92 12.37 13.97 5.27
C ALA A 92 12.76 13.37 6.63
N MET A 93 12.28 12.16 6.94
CA MET A 93 12.62 11.45 8.17
C MET A 93 14.12 11.15 8.29
N ALA A 94 14.80 10.87 7.17
CA ALA A 94 16.25 10.70 7.15
C ALA A 94 16.99 12.03 7.41
N THR A 95 16.55 13.13 6.79
CA THR A 95 17.19 14.45 6.97
C THR A 95 17.10 14.99 8.40
N ILE A 96 16.04 14.66 9.14
CA ILE A 96 15.88 15.06 10.54
C ILE A 96 16.49 14.05 11.53
N GLY A 97 17.24 13.07 11.05
CA GLY A 97 17.93 12.06 11.88
C GLY A 97 17.03 11.03 12.54
N LYS A 98 15.75 10.94 12.14
CA LYS A 98 14.78 9.94 12.65
C LYS A 98 14.76 8.65 11.85
N PHE A 99 15.51 8.56 10.76
CA PHE A 99 15.61 7.39 9.90
C PHE A 99 17.01 7.25 9.30
N SER A 100 17.49 6.02 9.11
CA SER A 100 18.82 5.78 8.55
C SER A 100 18.85 6.02 7.04
N PHE A 101 19.79 6.84 6.56
CA PHE A 101 19.98 7.09 5.13
C PHE A 101 20.22 5.82 4.30
N ALA A 102 20.88 4.80 4.87
CA ALA A 102 21.12 3.53 4.18
C ALA A 102 19.82 2.78 3.85
N ARG A 103 18.72 3.07 4.56
CA ARG A 103 17.42 2.42 4.38
C ARG A 103 16.48 3.18 3.44
N VAL A 104 16.84 4.39 3.01
CA VAL A 104 16.02 5.26 2.16
C VAL A 104 15.74 4.61 0.80
N ILE A 105 16.78 4.18 0.09
CA ILE A 105 16.61 3.58 -1.25
C ILE A 105 15.77 2.30 -1.20
N PRO A 106 16.01 1.34 -0.27
CA PRO A 106 15.13 0.18 -0.12
C PRO A 106 13.66 0.55 0.12
N TYR A 107 13.38 1.53 0.99
CA TYR A 107 12.01 1.97 1.27
C TYR A 107 11.34 2.57 0.03
N ILE A 108 12.04 3.46 -0.68
CA ILE A 108 11.54 4.08 -1.91
C ILE A 108 11.24 3.00 -2.96
N ALA A 109 12.13 2.01 -3.13
CA ALA A 109 11.90 0.91 -4.05
C ALA A 109 10.63 0.12 -3.68
N ALA A 110 10.43 -0.20 -2.39
CA ALA A 110 9.23 -0.90 -1.93
C ALA A 110 7.94 -0.09 -2.18
N GLN A 111 7.97 1.22 -1.90
CA GLN A 111 6.84 2.13 -2.15
C GLN A 111 6.51 2.21 -3.64
N LEU A 112 7.51 2.40 -4.50
CA LEU A 112 7.34 2.47 -5.96
C LEU A 112 6.80 1.16 -6.53
N LEU A 113 7.31 0.01 -6.06
CA LEU A 113 6.78 -1.29 -6.47
C LEU A 113 5.32 -1.48 -6.03
N GLY A 114 4.97 -1.05 -4.81
CA GLY A 114 3.59 -1.10 -4.31
C GLY A 114 2.65 -0.25 -5.15
N ALA A 115 3.06 0.99 -5.46
CA ALA A 115 2.31 1.89 -6.33
C ALA A 115 2.17 1.34 -7.76
N PHE A 116 3.24 0.78 -8.33
CA PHE A 116 3.23 0.21 -9.67
C PHE A 116 2.27 -0.99 -9.78
N VAL A 117 2.30 -1.89 -8.80
CA VAL A 117 1.36 -3.03 -8.76
C VAL A 117 -0.08 -2.55 -8.61
N ALA A 118 -0.35 -1.57 -7.75
CA ALA A 118 -1.68 -0.98 -7.61
C ALA A 118 -2.18 -0.36 -8.93
N ALA A 119 -1.33 0.40 -9.63
CA ALA A 119 -1.67 0.97 -10.93
C ALA A 119 -1.98 -0.11 -11.97
N GLY A 120 -1.21 -1.21 -12.00
CA GLY A 120 -1.47 -2.36 -12.87
C GLY A 120 -2.81 -3.05 -12.56
N LEU A 121 -3.16 -3.19 -11.27
CA LEU A 121 -4.45 -3.72 -10.85
C LEU A 121 -5.61 -2.81 -11.27
N LEU A 122 -5.49 -1.49 -11.05
CA LEU A 122 -6.47 -0.51 -11.49
C LEU A 122 -6.65 -0.52 -13.01
N PHE A 123 -5.55 -0.59 -13.76
CA PHE A 123 -5.62 -0.74 -15.21
C PHE A 123 -6.40 -1.99 -15.61
N GLY A 124 -6.14 -3.14 -14.98
CA GLY A 124 -6.88 -4.38 -15.21
C GLY A 124 -8.39 -4.25 -14.95
N VAL A 125 -8.77 -3.60 -13.84
CA VAL A 125 -10.17 -3.38 -13.46
C VAL A 125 -10.89 -2.43 -14.42
N TYR A 126 -10.25 -1.33 -14.82
CA TYR A 126 -10.88 -0.28 -15.64
C TYR A 126 -10.59 -0.40 -17.14
N ARG A 127 -9.88 -1.43 -17.60
CA ARG A 127 -9.48 -1.62 -19.00
C ARG A 127 -10.64 -1.44 -19.99
N GLY A 128 -11.81 -1.97 -19.67
CA GLY A 128 -12.99 -1.94 -20.55
C GLY A 128 -13.71 -0.59 -20.60
N LYS A 129 -13.35 0.34 -19.71
CA LYS A 129 -13.87 1.72 -19.69
C LYS A 129 -12.87 2.74 -20.21
N CYS A 130 -11.62 2.32 -20.45
CA CYS A 130 -10.58 3.20 -20.97
C CYS A 130 -10.84 3.48 -22.46
N PRO A 131 -11.00 4.74 -22.89
CA PRO A 131 -11.23 5.09 -24.29
C PRO A 131 -9.95 5.02 -25.15
N LEU A 132 -8.92 4.29 -24.71
CA LEU A 132 -7.71 4.10 -25.51
C LEU A 132 -8.02 3.18 -26.70
N PRO A 133 -7.60 3.54 -27.93
CA PRO A 133 -7.51 2.60 -29.04
C PRO A 133 -6.31 1.68 -28.79
N LEU A 134 -6.38 0.84 -27.75
CA LEU A 134 -5.49 -0.30 -27.62
C LEU A 134 -6.09 -1.40 -28.50
N ASN A 135 -5.84 -1.30 -29.80
CA ASN A 135 -5.97 -2.43 -30.73
C ASN A 135 -4.98 -3.50 -30.27
N ILE A 136 -5.41 -4.30 -29.30
CA ILE A 136 -4.87 -5.63 -29.02
C ILE A 136 -5.98 -6.63 -29.37
N GLU A 137 -6.63 -6.40 -30.51
CA GLU A 137 -7.23 -7.33 -31.48
C GLU A 137 -7.26 -6.60 -32.83
#